data_AF-A0A3C2EDV6-F1
#
_entry.id   AF-A0A3C2EDV6-F1
#
_cell.length_a   1.000
_cell.length_b   1.000
_cell.length_c   1.000
_cell.angle_alpha   90.00
_cell.angle_beta   90.00
_cell.angle_gamma   90.00
#
_symmetry.space_group_name_H-M   'P 1'
#
loop_
_entity.id
_entity.type
_entity.pdbx_description
1 polymer ?
#
loop_
_entity_poly.entity_id
_entity_poly.type
_entity_poly.pdbx_seq_one_letter_code
_entity_poly.pdbx_strand_id
1 'polypeptide(L)'
;MKSTKIYQVLDSLSVYELNRFGKFVQSPYFNQNQGLIRLFEQLIPFLKSKDQSDLDKTMVWTQIFGEETYDDARFRKLSSELLRLYEQFLAQEIYDNNPLHQANNLIEGISKKKIVKLYNSVVSSVNRLSERQLEKPASYFFYQYQLEKSQYNLTSEFEKQFKKKVKFGDLNIEETAKNLDIFYLGEKLKLFCMLLSWQDVTNISGTLLFMDEIIMHVEKFDYSQYPPVAIYYQIYKSYVEPDREEHFFKLKELINMYIHLFPVEEAKDIFGSAHNFCIRRINIGQNEFVRQNFDLYKEAIEKGILFYN
;
A
#
# COMPACT_ATOMS: atom_id res chain seq x y z
N MET A 1 -26.44 -5.87 -21.39
CA MET A 1 -25.07 -5.45 -21.02
C MET A 1 -24.72 -5.66 -19.56
N LYS A 2 -25.65 -5.47 -18.62
CA LYS A 2 -25.37 -5.44 -17.17
C LYS A 2 -24.76 -6.72 -16.58
N SER A 3 -24.96 -7.87 -17.23
CA SER A 3 -24.35 -9.14 -16.83
C SER A 3 -22.88 -9.27 -17.23
N THR A 4 -22.33 -8.35 -18.03
CA THR A 4 -20.90 -8.39 -18.36
C THR A 4 -20.09 -7.90 -17.16
N LYS A 5 -18.99 -8.59 -16.89
CA LYS A 5 -18.06 -8.25 -15.81
C LYS A 5 -17.58 -6.79 -15.89
N ILE A 6 -17.30 -6.31 -17.11
CA ILE A 6 -16.84 -4.94 -17.31
C ILE A 6 -17.89 -3.91 -16.90
N TYR A 7 -19.17 -4.14 -17.20
CA TYR A 7 -20.22 -3.21 -16.79
C TYR A 7 -20.34 -3.16 -15.26
N GLN A 8 -20.36 -4.32 -14.60
CA GLN A 8 -20.46 -4.41 -13.14
C GLN A 8 -19.30 -3.71 -12.43
N VAL A 9 -18.09 -3.89 -12.94
CA VAL A 9 -16.88 -3.25 -12.40
C VAL A 9 -16.90 -1.74 -12.60
N LEU A 10 -17.31 -1.26 -13.77
CA LEU A 10 -17.39 0.19 -14.01
C LEU A 10 -18.57 0.84 -13.27
N ASP A 11 -19.64 0.10 -12.98
CA ASP A 11 -20.79 0.60 -12.24
C ASP A 11 -20.50 0.78 -10.74
N SER A 12 -19.48 0.12 -10.18
CA SER A 12 -19.06 0.43 -8.80
C SER A 12 -18.27 1.74 -8.68
N LEU A 13 -17.89 2.36 -9.81
CA LEU A 13 -17.03 3.55 -9.79
C LEU A 13 -17.81 4.83 -9.56
N SER A 14 -17.15 5.76 -8.87
CA SER A 14 -17.57 7.14 -8.77
C SER A 14 -17.48 7.85 -10.12
N VAL A 15 -18.22 8.95 -10.27
CA VAL A 15 -18.15 9.81 -11.47
C VAL A 15 -16.72 10.33 -11.69
N TYR A 16 -15.98 10.58 -10.61
CA TYR A 16 -14.59 11.05 -10.68
C TYR A 16 -13.66 9.98 -11.25
N GLU A 17 -13.75 8.75 -10.75
CA GLU A 17 -12.96 7.60 -11.25
C GLU A 17 -13.30 7.29 -12.70
N LEU A 18 -14.58 7.29 -13.07
CA LEU A 18 -15.02 7.10 -14.47
C LEU A 18 -14.40 8.15 -15.41
N ASN A 19 -14.35 9.41 -14.99
CA ASN A 19 -13.74 10.47 -15.79
C ASN A 19 -12.22 10.29 -15.95
N ARG A 20 -11.51 9.84 -14.89
CA ARG A 20 -10.07 9.54 -14.97
C ARG A 20 -9.78 8.32 -15.85
N PHE A 21 -10.57 7.25 -15.68
CA PHE A 21 -10.47 6.08 -16.55
C PHE A 21 -10.75 6.43 -18.00
N GLY A 22 -11.70 7.33 -18.28
CA GLY A 22 -11.94 7.84 -19.64
C GLY A 22 -10.72 8.50 -20.27
N LYS A 23 -10.00 9.34 -19.52
CA LYS A 23 -8.72 9.92 -19.99
C LYS A 23 -7.69 8.83 -20.28
N PHE A 24 -7.64 7.78 -19.46
CA PHE A 24 -6.74 6.65 -19.65
C PHE A 24 -7.07 5.86 -20.92
N VAL A 25 -8.35 5.54 -21.16
CA VAL A 25 -8.84 4.85 -22.36
C VAL A 25 -8.56 5.64 -23.64
N GLN A 26 -8.63 6.98 -23.57
CA GLN A 26 -8.34 7.86 -24.71
C GLN A 26 -6.84 8.12 -24.92
N SER A 27 -5.97 7.67 -24.00
CA SER A 27 -4.53 7.92 -24.10
C SER A 27 -3.89 7.03 -25.18
N PRO A 28 -3.26 7.60 -26.22
CA PRO A 28 -2.62 6.82 -27.29
C PRO A 28 -1.40 6.03 -26.81
N TYR A 29 -0.89 6.33 -25.61
CA TYR A 29 0.18 5.59 -24.97
C TYR A 29 -0.31 4.25 -24.42
N PHE A 30 -1.54 4.21 -23.87
CA PHE A 30 -2.12 3.01 -23.26
C PHE A 30 -3.08 2.26 -24.19
N ASN A 31 -3.75 2.98 -25.09
CA ASN A 31 -4.76 2.40 -25.97
C ASN A 31 -4.77 3.09 -27.35
N GLN A 32 -4.73 2.29 -28.40
CA GLN A 32 -4.91 2.74 -29.79
C GLN A 32 -6.16 2.15 -30.44
N ASN A 33 -6.88 1.26 -29.74
CA ASN A 33 -8.07 0.60 -30.27
C ASN A 33 -9.30 1.51 -30.15
N GLN A 34 -9.72 2.05 -31.30
CA GLN A 34 -10.90 2.91 -31.43
C GLN A 34 -12.20 2.21 -31.02
N GLY A 35 -12.29 0.88 -31.16
CA GLY A 35 -13.44 0.11 -30.71
C GLY A 35 -13.62 0.14 -29.19
N LEU A 36 -12.52 0.17 -28.43
CA LEU A 36 -12.58 0.27 -26.96
C LEU A 36 -12.99 1.67 -26.51
N ILE A 37 -12.51 2.70 -27.20
CA ILE A 37 -12.92 4.09 -26.95
C ILE A 37 -14.43 4.22 -27.17
N ARG A 38 -14.93 3.80 -28.34
CA ARG A 38 -16.36 3.83 -28.66
C ARG A 38 -17.18 3.01 -27.67
N LEU A 39 -16.74 1.79 -27.33
CA LEU A 39 -17.43 0.97 -26.34
C LEU A 39 -17.55 1.71 -25.00
N PHE A 40 -16.45 2.28 -24.51
CA PHE A 40 -16.47 3.02 -23.24
C PHE A 40 -17.39 4.24 -23.30
N GLU A 41 -17.33 5.03 -24.38
CA GLU A 41 -18.20 6.21 -24.58
C GLU A 41 -19.69 5.85 -24.56
N GLN A 42 -20.07 4.71 -25.12
CA GLN A 42 -21.46 4.23 -25.06
C GLN A 42 -21.90 3.82 -23.65
N LEU A 43 -20.96 3.40 -22.78
CA LEU A 43 -21.28 2.99 -21.41
C LEU A 43 -21.37 4.18 -20.45
N ILE A 44 -20.59 5.26 -20.68
CA ILE A 44 -20.50 6.42 -19.76
C ILE A 44 -21.87 6.98 -19.35
N PRO A 45 -22.82 7.27 -20.26
CA PRO A 45 -24.08 7.89 -19.88
C PRO A 45 -24.85 7.05 -18.86
N PHE A 46 -24.93 5.73 -19.09
CA PHE A 46 -25.62 4.78 -18.22
C PHE A 46 -24.92 4.60 -16.87
N LEU A 47 -23.59 4.58 -16.87
CA LEU A 47 -22.79 4.43 -15.65
C LEU A 47 -22.87 5.66 -14.74
N LYS A 48 -22.97 6.87 -15.33
CA LYS A 48 -23.10 8.13 -14.59
C LYS A 48 -24.50 8.39 -14.06
N SER A 49 -25.52 8.08 -14.86
CA SER A 49 -26.93 8.26 -14.46
C SER A 49 -27.42 7.20 -13.48
N LYS A 50 -26.65 6.10 -13.30
CA LYS A 50 -27.10 4.89 -12.59
C LYS A 50 -28.44 4.38 -13.12
N ASP A 51 -28.68 4.59 -14.42
CA ASP A 51 -29.94 4.25 -15.04
C ASP A 51 -30.15 2.72 -15.04
N GLN A 52 -31.32 2.33 -14.54
CA GLN A 52 -31.72 0.94 -14.46
C GLN A 52 -32.23 0.37 -15.80
N SER A 53 -32.38 1.19 -16.83
CA SER A 53 -32.74 0.75 -18.18
C SER A 53 -31.80 -0.34 -18.71
N ASP A 54 -32.36 -1.33 -19.41
CA ASP A 54 -31.63 -2.49 -19.91
C ASP A 54 -30.84 -2.10 -21.17
N LEU A 55 -29.53 -1.87 -21.01
CA LEU A 55 -28.65 -1.58 -22.12
C LEU A 55 -28.43 -2.85 -22.97
N ASP A 56 -29.01 -2.89 -24.17
CA ASP A 56 -28.88 -4.02 -25.08
C ASP A 56 -27.50 -4.08 -25.75
N LYS A 57 -26.93 -5.28 -25.84
CA LYS A 57 -25.65 -5.52 -26.51
C LYS A 57 -25.72 -5.22 -28.01
N THR A 58 -26.86 -5.51 -28.65
CA THR A 58 -27.00 -5.27 -30.10
C THR A 58 -27.03 -3.78 -30.40
N MET A 59 -27.71 -2.99 -29.57
CA MET A 59 -27.71 -1.53 -29.66
C MET A 59 -26.29 -0.96 -29.51
N VAL A 60 -25.55 -1.40 -28.48
CA VAL A 60 -24.16 -0.97 -28.27
C VAL A 60 -23.27 -1.36 -29.45
N TRP A 61 -23.46 -2.56 -30.00
CA TRP A 61 -22.73 -3.03 -31.19
C TRP A 61 -22.94 -2.13 -32.39
N THR A 62 -24.19 -1.77 -32.71
CA THR A 62 -24.52 -0.87 -33.82
C THR A 62 -23.87 0.50 -33.64
N GLN A 63 -23.75 1.01 -32.41
CA GLN A 63 -23.06 2.27 -32.16
C GLN A 63 -21.53 2.17 -32.35
N ILE A 64 -20.93 0.98 -32.17
CA ILE A 64 -19.48 0.78 -32.29
C ILE A 64 -19.07 0.45 -33.73
N PHE A 65 -19.87 -0.35 -34.44
CA PHE A 65 -19.55 -0.94 -35.75
C PHE A 65 -20.56 -0.61 -36.86
N GLY A 66 -21.59 0.19 -36.59
CA GLY A 66 -22.59 0.58 -37.59
C GLY A 66 -23.49 -0.60 -37.99
N GLU A 67 -23.58 -0.83 -39.29
CA GLU A 67 -24.48 -1.84 -39.89
C GLU A 67 -23.91 -3.27 -39.88
N GLU A 68 -22.74 -3.50 -39.29
CA GLU A 68 -22.17 -4.85 -39.16
C GLU A 68 -23.09 -5.77 -38.34
N THR A 69 -23.26 -7.02 -38.78
CA THR A 69 -24.03 -8.03 -38.02
C THR A 69 -23.42 -8.28 -36.66
N TYR A 70 -24.26 -8.37 -35.62
CA TYR A 70 -23.81 -8.60 -34.25
C TYR A 70 -22.97 -9.89 -34.13
N ASP A 71 -21.71 -9.74 -33.72
CA ASP A 71 -20.80 -10.84 -33.42
C ASP A 71 -20.52 -10.87 -31.91
N ASP A 72 -21.14 -11.82 -31.22
CA ASP A 72 -21.02 -11.99 -29.77
C ASP A 72 -19.58 -12.32 -29.34
N ALA A 73 -18.80 -13.05 -30.16
CA ALA A 73 -17.43 -13.40 -29.83
C ALA A 73 -16.53 -12.16 -29.87
N ARG A 74 -16.67 -11.33 -30.92
CA ARG A 74 -15.96 -10.05 -31.03
C ARG A 74 -16.38 -9.06 -29.95
N PHE A 75 -17.66 -9.01 -29.59
CA PHE A 75 -18.15 -8.16 -28.51
C PHE A 75 -17.59 -8.57 -27.14
N ARG A 76 -17.57 -9.88 -26.85
CA ARG A 76 -16.93 -10.42 -25.64
C ARG A 76 -15.44 -10.08 -25.61
N LYS A 77 -14.74 -10.19 -26.74
CA LYS A 77 -13.32 -9.81 -26.86
C LYS A 77 -13.10 -8.33 -26.51
N LEU A 78 -13.89 -7.42 -27.07
CA LEU A 78 -13.83 -5.99 -26.74
C LEU A 78 -14.09 -5.73 -25.25
N SER A 79 -15.09 -6.41 -24.68
CA SER A 79 -15.41 -6.27 -23.26
C SER A 79 -14.24 -6.72 -22.37
N SER A 80 -13.58 -7.82 -22.71
CA SER A 80 -12.40 -8.32 -22.01
C SER A 80 -11.18 -7.41 -22.19
N GLU A 81 -10.97 -6.84 -23.37
CA GLU A 81 -9.89 -5.88 -23.62
C GLU A 81 -10.10 -4.57 -22.84
N LEU A 82 -11.34 -4.07 -22.77
CA LEU A 82 -11.67 -2.89 -21.95
C LEU A 82 -11.45 -3.18 -20.44
N LEU A 83 -11.79 -4.38 -19.99
CA LEU A 83 -11.51 -4.81 -18.62
C LEU A 83 -10.00 -4.84 -18.33
N ARG A 84 -9.19 -5.33 -19.27
CA ARG A 84 -7.73 -5.32 -19.13
C ARG A 84 -7.17 -3.89 -19.07
N LEU A 85 -7.72 -2.95 -19.83
CA LEU A 85 -7.35 -1.53 -19.73
C LEU A 85 -7.71 -0.96 -18.35
N TYR A 86 -8.86 -1.35 -17.79
CA TYR A 86 -9.24 -0.95 -16.45
C TYR A 86 -8.31 -1.53 -15.36
N GLU A 87 -7.91 -2.79 -15.48
CA GLU A 87 -6.91 -3.41 -14.59
C GLU A 87 -5.56 -2.67 -14.65
N GLN A 88 -5.11 -2.26 -15.84
CA GLN A 88 -3.91 -1.42 -16.00
C GLN A 88 -4.09 -0.03 -15.39
N PHE A 89 -5.25 0.59 -15.57
CA PHE A 89 -5.58 1.86 -14.96
C PHE A 89 -5.51 1.80 -13.43
N LEU A 90 -6.05 0.75 -12.81
CA LEU A 90 -5.96 0.55 -11.36
C LEU A 90 -4.50 0.46 -10.89
N ALA A 91 -3.66 -0.30 -11.60
CA ALA A 91 -2.24 -0.39 -11.27
C ALA A 91 -1.53 0.97 -11.42
N GLN A 92 -1.86 1.73 -12.49
CA GLN A 92 -1.33 3.07 -12.72
C GLN A 92 -1.75 4.05 -11.63
N GLU A 93 -3.00 4.00 -11.16
CA GLU A 93 -3.50 4.84 -10.07
C GLU A 93 -2.76 4.57 -8.76
N ILE A 94 -2.49 3.31 -8.43
CA ILE A 94 -1.68 2.96 -7.25
C ILE A 94 -0.24 3.47 -7.39
N TYR A 95 0.36 3.34 -8.58
CA TYR A 95 1.67 3.90 -8.87
C TYR A 95 1.68 5.43 -8.75
N ASP A 96 0.69 6.12 -9.30
CA ASP A 96 0.55 7.58 -9.31
C ASP A 96 0.37 8.15 -7.88
N ASN A 97 -0.26 7.38 -6.99
CA ASN A 97 -0.47 7.75 -5.59
C ASN A 97 0.69 7.34 -4.65
N ASN A 98 1.78 6.77 -5.17
CA ASN A 98 2.95 6.38 -4.37
C ASN A 98 4.25 7.05 -4.86
N PRO A 99 4.51 8.32 -4.46
CA PRO A 99 5.66 9.07 -4.94
C PRO A 99 7.02 8.42 -4.67
N LEU A 100 7.19 7.72 -3.54
CA LEU A 100 8.44 7.03 -3.20
C LEU A 100 8.68 5.83 -4.12
N HIS A 101 7.63 5.11 -4.49
CA HIS A 101 7.74 4.03 -5.46
C HIS A 101 8.07 4.56 -6.86
N GLN A 102 7.45 5.66 -7.29
CA GLN A 102 7.80 6.34 -8.55
C GLN A 102 9.26 6.78 -8.58
N ALA A 103 9.73 7.36 -7.47
CA ALA A 103 11.10 7.81 -7.31
C ALA A 103 12.11 6.67 -7.47
N ASN A 104 11.84 5.51 -6.84
CA ASN A 104 12.64 4.30 -7.00
C ASN A 104 12.67 3.82 -8.47
N ASN A 105 11.51 3.73 -9.12
CA ASN A 105 11.41 3.30 -10.52
C ASN A 105 12.11 4.28 -11.47
N LEU A 106 12.06 5.58 -11.18
CA LEU A 106 12.79 6.59 -11.94
C LEU A 106 14.31 6.41 -11.79
N ILE A 107 14.81 6.21 -10.56
CA ILE A 107 16.25 5.95 -10.32
C ILE A 107 16.70 4.68 -11.05
N GLU A 108 15.91 3.61 -10.97
CA GLU A 108 16.20 2.37 -11.69
C GLU A 108 16.23 2.60 -13.21
N GLY A 109 15.27 3.36 -13.74
CA GLY A 109 15.18 3.69 -15.16
C GLY A 109 16.38 4.52 -15.66
N ILE A 110 16.80 5.54 -14.92
CA ILE A 110 17.99 6.35 -15.28
C ILE A 110 19.27 5.51 -15.16
N SER A 111 19.34 4.58 -14.21
CA SER A 111 20.46 3.66 -14.03
C SER A 111 20.62 2.73 -15.20
N LYS A 112 19.55 2.01 -15.54
CA LYS A 112 19.52 1.08 -16.68
C LYS A 112 19.89 1.77 -17.99
N LYS A 113 19.43 3.01 -18.19
CA LYS A 113 19.71 3.82 -19.39
C LYS A 113 21.00 4.64 -19.31
N LYS A 114 21.71 4.63 -18.18
CA LYS A 114 22.96 5.38 -17.93
C LYS A 114 22.84 6.89 -18.22
N ILE A 115 21.73 7.50 -17.80
CA ILE A 115 21.45 8.93 -18.08
C ILE A 115 22.07 9.83 -16.99
N VAL A 116 23.39 10.00 -17.08
CA VAL A 116 24.21 10.73 -16.08
C VAL A 116 23.71 12.14 -15.79
N LYS A 117 23.23 12.85 -16.81
CA LYS A 117 22.80 14.25 -16.71
C LYS A 117 21.61 14.45 -15.76
N LEU A 118 20.78 13.42 -15.56
CA LEU A 118 19.62 13.50 -14.67
C LEU A 118 19.93 13.05 -13.23
N TYR A 119 21.09 12.45 -12.99
CA TYR A 119 21.38 11.73 -11.76
C TYR A 119 21.30 12.63 -10.52
N ASN A 120 22.13 13.67 -10.44
CA ASN A 120 22.20 14.54 -9.25
C ASN A 120 20.85 15.20 -8.95
N SER A 121 20.12 15.64 -9.98
CA SER A 121 18.80 16.27 -9.82
C SER A 121 17.75 15.28 -9.33
N VAL A 122 17.77 14.03 -9.83
CA VAL A 122 16.83 12.99 -9.42
C VAL A 122 17.14 12.58 -7.98
N VAL A 123 18.38 12.20 -7.66
CA VAL A 123 18.77 11.80 -6.29
C VAL A 123 18.42 12.86 -5.26
N SER A 124 18.75 14.14 -5.53
CA SER A 124 18.39 15.24 -4.63
C SER A 124 16.87 15.39 -4.47
N SER A 125 16.11 15.26 -5.54
CA SER A 125 14.64 15.35 -5.49
C SER A 125 14.02 14.20 -4.71
N VAL A 126 14.59 12.99 -4.85
CA VAL A 126 14.13 11.80 -4.16
C VAL A 126 14.46 11.82 -2.67
N ASN A 127 15.65 12.27 -2.29
CA ASN A 127 16.01 12.45 -0.87
C ASN A 127 15.05 13.45 -0.21
N ARG A 128 14.79 14.58 -0.86
CA ARG A 128 13.81 15.58 -0.36
C ARG A 128 12.39 15.03 -0.27
N LEU A 129 12.00 14.15 -1.20
CA LEU A 129 10.70 13.48 -1.17
C LEU A 129 10.60 12.53 0.03
N SER A 130 11.65 11.75 0.27
CA SER A 130 11.77 10.86 1.44
C SER A 130 11.72 11.62 2.77
N GLU A 131 12.44 12.73 2.89
CA GLU A 131 12.44 13.58 4.09
C GLU A 131 11.06 14.19 4.40
N ARG A 132 10.29 14.49 3.35
CA ARG A 132 8.95 15.08 3.47
C ARG A 132 7.85 14.03 3.63
N GLN A 133 8.16 12.75 3.47
CA GLN A 133 7.20 11.69 3.68
C GLN A 133 6.84 11.67 5.17
N LEU A 134 5.58 11.99 5.45
CA LEU A 134 5.04 11.94 6.81
C LEU A 134 4.96 10.49 7.30
N GLU A 135 4.43 9.61 6.45
CA GLU A 135 4.21 8.20 6.78
C GLU A 135 5.53 7.40 6.76
N LYS A 136 5.80 6.68 7.84
CA LYS A 136 6.96 5.80 8.04
C LYS A 136 6.55 4.38 8.47
N PRO A 137 5.65 3.69 7.72
CA PRO A 137 5.40 2.27 7.94
C PRO A 137 6.65 1.44 7.61
N ALA A 138 6.63 0.13 7.84
CA ALA A 138 7.78 -0.73 7.51
C ALA A 138 8.22 -0.57 6.03
N SER A 139 7.26 -0.44 5.10
CA SER A 139 7.53 -0.22 3.67
C SER A 139 8.31 1.06 3.37
N TYR A 140 8.26 2.09 4.22
CA TYR A 140 9.12 3.28 4.09
C TYR A 140 10.61 2.90 4.13
N PHE A 141 11.00 2.04 5.07
CA PHE A 141 12.38 1.59 5.23
C PHE A 141 12.81 0.67 4.08
N PHE A 142 11.89 -0.09 3.49
CA PHE A 142 12.15 -0.81 2.25
C PHE A 142 12.45 0.14 1.08
N TYR A 143 11.71 1.24 0.96
CA TYR A 143 11.99 2.24 -0.04
C TYR A 143 13.34 2.92 0.21
N GLN A 144 13.71 3.23 1.45
CA GLN A 144 15.05 3.76 1.77
C GLN A 144 16.15 2.77 1.36
N TYR A 145 16.00 1.49 1.72
CA TYR A 145 16.90 0.43 1.29
C TYR A 145 17.06 0.38 -0.24
N GLN A 146 15.96 0.46 -1.00
CA GLN A 146 16.01 0.46 -2.47
C GLN A 146 16.73 1.69 -3.02
N LEU A 147 16.52 2.86 -2.42
CA LEU A 147 17.18 4.10 -2.82
C LEU A 147 18.69 4.00 -2.64
N GLU A 148 19.14 3.59 -1.46
CA GLU A 148 20.56 3.45 -1.14
C GLU A 148 21.23 2.38 -2.03
N LYS A 149 20.56 1.25 -2.23
CA LYS A 149 21.02 0.20 -3.16
C LYS A 149 21.14 0.70 -4.60
N SER A 150 20.17 1.49 -5.06
CA SER A 150 20.18 2.04 -6.42
C SER A 150 21.28 3.08 -6.59
N GLN A 151 21.53 3.90 -5.57
CA GLN A 151 22.66 4.81 -5.52
C GLN A 151 23.99 4.05 -5.55
N TYR A 152 24.13 2.97 -4.78
CA TYR A 152 25.33 2.12 -4.78
C TYR A 152 25.63 1.53 -6.16
N ASN A 153 24.63 0.90 -6.79
CA ASN A 153 24.79 0.30 -8.12
C ASN A 153 25.27 1.34 -9.14
N LEU A 154 24.66 2.52 -9.11
CA LEU A 154 25.02 3.65 -9.97
C LEU A 154 26.44 4.14 -9.75
N THR A 155 26.85 4.35 -8.49
CA THR A 155 28.20 4.78 -8.12
C THR A 155 29.24 3.78 -8.61
N SER A 156 29.00 2.47 -8.43
CA SER A 156 29.90 1.41 -8.90
C SER A 156 30.03 1.36 -10.44
N GLU A 157 28.98 1.72 -11.18
CA GLU A 157 29.03 1.83 -12.64
C GLU A 157 29.74 3.11 -13.09
N PHE A 158 29.56 4.22 -12.37
CA PHE A 158 30.25 5.48 -12.63
C PHE A 158 31.75 5.41 -12.29
N GLU A 159 32.14 4.70 -11.24
CA GLU A 159 33.53 4.40 -10.90
C GLU A 159 34.25 3.72 -12.06
N LYS A 160 33.60 2.72 -12.69
CA LYS A 160 34.12 2.02 -13.86
C LYS A 160 34.27 2.96 -15.06
N GLN A 161 33.35 3.90 -15.25
CA GLN A 161 33.35 4.82 -16.39
C GLN A 161 34.34 5.99 -16.22
N PHE A 162 34.51 6.51 -15.00
CA PHE A 162 35.28 7.75 -14.74
C PHE A 162 36.61 7.54 -13.99
N LYS A 163 36.99 6.30 -13.65
CA LYS A 163 38.23 5.95 -12.94
C LYS A 163 38.46 6.74 -11.63
N LYS A 164 37.41 7.27 -11.02
CA LYS A 164 37.47 7.91 -9.71
C LYS A 164 37.24 6.86 -8.63
N LYS A 165 38.17 6.75 -7.67
CA LYS A 165 37.96 5.96 -6.46
C LYS A 165 37.04 6.73 -5.53
N VAL A 166 35.83 6.22 -5.31
CA VAL A 166 34.95 6.65 -4.22
C VAL A 166 35.49 6.04 -2.93
N LYS A 167 35.40 6.76 -1.81
CA LYS A 167 35.88 6.24 -0.52
C LYS A 167 34.84 5.26 0.01
N PHE A 168 35.29 4.21 0.71
CA PHE A 168 34.40 3.21 1.31
C PHE A 168 33.34 3.85 2.25
N GLY A 169 33.66 4.98 2.89
CA GLY A 169 32.71 5.75 3.71
C GLY A 169 31.66 6.56 2.93
N ASP A 170 31.79 6.69 1.61
CA ASP A 170 30.75 7.28 0.75
C ASP A 170 29.69 6.23 0.35
N LEU A 171 29.95 4.94 0.61
CA LEU A 171 29.03 3.83 0.38
C LEU A 171 28.33 3.54 1.71
N ASN A 172 27.09 4.02 1.87
CA ASN A 172 26.34 3.90 3.12
C ASN A 172 25.79 2.48 3.35
N ILE A 173 26.66 1.47 3.32
CA ILE A 173 26.33 0.04 3.46
C ILE A 173 25.68 -0.22 4.83
N GLU A 174 26.14 0.48 5.86
CA GLU A 174 25.58 0.37 7.22
C GLU A 174 24.12 0.83 7.26
N GLU A 175 23.80 2.00 6.71
CA GLU A 175 22.41 2.48 6.65
C GLU A 175 21.56 1.61 5.72
N THR A 176 22.15 1.10 4.62
CA THR A 176 21.46 0.14 3.73
C THR A 176 21.05 -1.11 4.47
N ALA A 177 21.96 -1.71 5.24
CA ALA A 177 21.66 -2.88 6.05
C ALA A 177 20.62 -2.57 7.13
N LYS A 178 20.77 -1.44 7.82
CA LYS A 178 19.85 -0.99 8.87
C LYS A 178 18.43 -0.76 8.34
N ASN A 179 18.26 -0.12 7.19
CA ASN A 179 16.95 0.07 6.56
C ASN A 179 16.31 -1.28 6.18
N LEU A 180 17.11 -2.23 5.69
CA LEU A 180 16.66 -3.59 5.41
C LEU A 180 16.23 -4.30 6.71
N ASP A 181 17.00 -4.18 7.78
CA ASP A 181 16.70 -4.78 9.09
C ASP A 181 15.40 -4.23 9.66
N ILE A 182 15.21 -2.91 9.69
CA ILE A 182 13.99 -2.27 10.22
C ILE A 182 12.77 -2.71 9.43
N PHE A 183 12.87 -2.72 8.09
CA PHE A 183 11.80 -3.21 7.23
C PHE A 183 11.45 -4.67 7.55
N TYR A 184 12.46 -5.54 7.55
CA TYR A 184 12.27 -6.97 7.76
C TYR A 184 11.67 -7.26 9.14
N LEU A 185 12.22 -6.66 10.20
CA LEU A 185 11.74 -6.83 11.57
C LEU A 185 10.31 -6.30 11.72
N GLY A 186 10.01 -5.11 11.19
CA GLY A 186 8.67 -4.52 11.24
C GLY A 186 7.62 -5.40 10.57
N GLU A 187 7.87 -5.87 9.35
CA GLU A 187 6.96 -6.78 8.64
C GLU A 187 6.83 -8.14 9.34
N LYS A 188 7.93 -8.71 9.84
CA LYS A 188 7.90 -9.98 10.56
C LYS A 188 7.09 -9.89 11.85
N LEU A 189 7.27 -8.84 12.65
CA LEU A 189 6.49 -8.60 13.86
C LEU A 189 5.01 -8.41 13.53
N LYS A 190 4.68 -7.68 12.47
CA LYS A 190 3.31 -7.53 11.98
C LYS A 190 2.67 -8.88 11.64
N LEU A 191 3.38 -9.74 10.91
CA LEU A 191 2.91 -11.10 10.60
C LEU A 191 2.74 -11.96 11.86
N PHE A 192 3.62 -11.82 12.85
CA PHE A 192 3.46 -12.50 14.14
C PHE A 192 2.18 -12.05 14.85
N CYS A 193 1.93 -10.75 14.91
CA CYS A 193 0.71 -10.19 15.50
C CYS A 193 -0.56 -10.67 14.77
N MET A 194 -0.51 -10.73 13.43
CA MET A 194 -1.62 -11.22 12.61
C MET A 194 -1.93 -12.70 12.90
N LEU A 195 -0.90 -13.55 13.00
CA LEU A 195 -1.05 -14.95 13.37
C LEU A 195 -1.67 -15.10 14.77
N LEU A 196 -1.15 -14.36 15.76
CA LEU A 196 -1.65 -14.39 17.15
C LEU A 196 -3.10 -13.90 17.22
N SER A 197 -3.44 -12.83 16.50
CA SER A 197 -4.81 -12.33 16.43
C SER A 197 -5.78 -13.33 15.80
N TRP A 198 -5.32 -14.12 14.82
CA TRP A 198 -6.15 -15.18 14.24
C TRP A 198 -6.29 -16.38 15.18
N GLN A 199 -5.24 -16.76 15.91
CA GLN A 199 -5.29 -17.81 16.93
C GLN A 199 -6.25 -17.48 18.07
N ASP A 200 -6.36 -16.21 18.44
CA ASP A 200 -7.29 -15.75 19.47
C ASP A 200 -8.77 -15.89 19.06
N VAL A 201 -9.07 -15.79 17.77
CA VAL A 201 -10.46 -15.72 17.25
C VAL A 201 -10.88 -17.01 16.53
N THR A 202 -9.91 -17.81 16.08
CA THR A 202 -10.14 -19.00 15.24
C THR A 202 -9.26 -20.17 15.68
N ASN A 203 -9.63 -21.39 15.30
CA ASN A 203 -8.79 -22.58 15.55
C ASN A 203 -7.62 -22.73 14.56
N ILE A 204 -7.21 -21.66 13.88
CA ILE A 204 -6.07 -21.68 12.96
C ILE A 204 -4.79 -21.76 13.78
N SER A 205 -4.07 -22.86 13.69
CA SER A 205 -2.72 -23.00 14.23
C SER A 205 -1.69 -22.91 13.10
N GLY A 206 -0.56 -22.28 13.40
CA GLY A 206 0.53 -22.07 12.46
C GLY A 206 1.78 -21.67 13.22
N THR A 207 2.93 -21.90 12.59
CA THR A 207 4.24 -21.45 13.11
C THR A 207 4.92 -20.62 12.02
N LEU A 208 5.52 -19.51 12.42
CA LEU A 208 6.32 -18.68 11.53
C LEU A 208 7.78 -18.86 11.90
N LEU A 209 8.62 -19.10 10.89
CA LEU A 209 10.06 -19.25 11.07
C LEU A 209 10.66 -17.97 11.70
N PHE A 210 11.70 -18.16 12.51
CA PHE A 210 12.48 -17.10 13.15
C PHE A 210 11.72 -16.26 14.18
N MET A 211 10.59 -16.73 14.71
CA MET A 211 9.83 -15.93 15.69
C MET A 211 10.66 -15.67 16.95
N ASP A 212 11.16 -16.72 17.59
CA ASP A 212 11.92 -16.60 18.84
C ASP A 212 13.21 -15.81 18.64
N GLU A 213 13.94 -16.06 17.55
CA GLU A 213 15.20 -15.38 17.24
C GLU A 213 15.00 -13.88 16.98
N ILE A 214 13.94 -13.51 16.27
CA ILE A 214 13.61 -12.11 16.02
C ILE A 214 13.21 -11.40 17.31
N ILE A 215 12.39 -12.03 18.15
CA ILE A 215 11.99 -11.44 19.44
C ILE A 215 13.20 -11.27 20.35
N MET A 216 14.06 -12.28 20.47
CA MET A 216 15.32 -12.17 21.22
C MET A 216 16.21 -11.04 20.71
N HIS A 217 16.28 -10.85 19.38
CA HIS A 217 17.07 -9.77 18.78
C HIS A 217 16.48 -8.39 19.09
N VAL A 218 15.16 -8.23 18.95
CA VAL A 218 14.46 -6.96 19.25
C VAL A 218 14.51 -6.63 20.75
N GLU A 219 14.53 -7.62 21.63
CA GLU A 219 14.71 -7.41 23.08
C GLU A 219 16.13 -7.01 23.46
N LYS A 220 17.12 -7.47 22.68
CA LYS A 220 18.54 -7.20 22.92
C LYS A 220 18.97 -5.80 22.46
N PHE A 221 18.36 -5.28 21.39
CA PHE A 221 18.76 -4.01 20.76
C PHE A 221 17.62 -2.98 20.83
N ASP A 222 17.97 -1.70 20.96
CA ASP A 222 16.97 -0.65 21.06
C ASP A 222 16.41 -0.24 19.68
N TYR A 223 15.17 -0.68 19.42
CA TYR A 223 14.38 -0.29 18.25
C TYR A 223 13.25 0.71 18.57
N SER A 224 13.22 1.30 19.77
CA SER A 224 12.12 2.17 20.24
C SER A 224 11.90 3.42 19.38
N GLN A 225 12.93 3.88 18.68
CA GLN A 225 12.88 5.01 17.75
C GLN A 225 12.30 4.66 16.37
N TYR A 226 12.08 3.37 16.06
CA TYR A 226 11.54 2.93 14.77
C TYR A 226 10.08 2.49 14.95
N PRO A 227 9.11 3.35 14.57
CA PRO A 227 7.70 3.12 14.83
C PRO A 227 7.16 1.73 14.45
N PRO A 228 7.43 1.16 13.25
CA PRO A 228 6.89 -0.15 12.90
C PRO A 228 7.40 -1.26 13.81
N VAL A 229 8.68 -1.23 14.20
CA VAL A 229 9.24 -2.25 15.09
C VAL A 229 8.70 -2.06 16.52
N ALA A 230 8.74 -0.82 17.02
CA ALA A 230 8.30 -0.51 18.38
C ALA A 230 6.81 -0.85 18.62
N ILE A 231 5.91 -0.45 17.71
CA ILE A 231 4.48 -0.72 17.85
C ILE A 231 4.20 -2.21 17.74
N TYR A 232 4.67 -2.89 16.69
CA TYR A 232 4.32 -4.30 16.49
C TYR A 232 4.99 -5.22 17.51
N TYR A 233 6.18 -4.89 18.02
CA TYR A 233 6.76 -5.60 19.16
C TYR A 233 5.86 -5.46 20.41
N GLN A 234 5.36 -4.25 20.67
CA GLN A 234 4.50 -4.02 21.83
C GLN A 234 3.13 -4.70 21.70
N ILE A 235 2.57 -4.73 20.48
CA ILE A 235 1.37 -5.53 20.18
C ILE A 235 1.65 -7.02 20.43
N TYR A 236 2.76 -7.55 19.92
CA TYR A 236 3.17 -8.94 20.14
C TYR A 236 3.22 -9.28 21.64
N LYS A 237 3.87 -8.45 22.46
CA LYS A 237 3.94 -8.65 23.92
C LYS A 237 2.56 -8.64 24.57
N SER A 238 1.62 -7.83 24.08
CA SER A 238 0.24 -7.81 24.59
C SER A 238 -0.57 -9.08 24.30
N TYR A 239 -0.16 -9.87 23.30
CA TYR A 239 -0.76 -11.18 22.98
C TYR A 239 -0.10 -12.31 23.77
N VAL A 240 1.24 -12.31 23.88
CA VAL A 240 1.99 -13.41 24.54
C VAL A 240 2.01 -13.28 26.07
N GLU A 241 1.91 -12.06 26.59
CA GLU A 241 1.87 -11.76 28.03
C GLU A 241 0.56 -11.00 28.39
N PRO A 242 -0.63 -11.60 28.18
CA PRO A 242 -1.93 -10.91 28.27
C PRO A 242 -2.29 -10.45 29.69
N ASP A 243 -1.62 -11.01 30.71
CA ASP A 243 -1.81 -10.63 32.11
C ASP A 243 -1.06 -9.35 32.50
N ARG A 244 -0.09 -8.92 31.67
CA ARG A 244 0.73 -7.74 31.94
C ARG A 244 0.15 -6.50 31.25
N GLU A 245 -0.61 -5.74 32.00
CA GLU A 245 -1.23 -4.49 31.56
C GLU A 245 -0.21 -3.42 31.12
N GLU A 246 1.02 -3.49 31.64
CA GLU A 246 2.14 -2.63 31.25
C GLU A 246 2.32 -2.57 29.72
N HIS A 247 2.12 -3.71 29.05
CA HIS A 247 2.24 -3.81 27.60
C HIS A 247 1.18 -2.99 26.85
N PHE A 248 -0.04 -2.97 27.39
CA PHE A 248 -1.12 -2.17 26.84
C PHE A 248 -0.86 -0.68 27.04
N PHE A 249 -0.47 -0.25 28.25
CA PHE A 249 -0.17 1.15 28.50
C PHE A 249 1.00 1.63 27.64
N LYS A 250 2.02 0.77 27.45
CA LYS A 250 3.12 1.08 26.54
C LYS A 250 2.67 1.19 25.08
N LEU A 251 1.78 0.31 24.62
CA LEU A 251 1.20 0.40 23.29
C LEU A 251 0.43 1.72 23.12
N LYS A 252 -0.36 2.12 24.13
CA LYS A 252 -1.11 3.38 24.12
C LYS A 252 -0.18 4.60 24.04
N GLU A 253 0.96 4.60 24.72
CA GLU A 253 1.99 5.65 24.57
C GLU A 253 2.54 5.70 23.15
N LEU A 254 2.88 4.55 22.57
CA LEU A 254 3.42 4.46 21.22
C LEU A 254 2.40 4.90 20.15
N ILE A 255 1.12 4.55 20.33
CA ILE A 255 0.02 5.05 19.47
C ILE A 255 -0.03 6.57 19.52
N ASN A 256 -0.06 7.15 20.73
CA ASN A 256 -0.09 8.61 20.89
C ASN A 256 1.10 9.29 20.20
N MET A 257 2.29 8.69 20.30
CA MET A 257 3.52 9.23 19.76
C MET A 257 3.62 9.08 18.23
N TYR A 258 3.25 7.92 17.68
CA TYR A 258 3.66 7.54 16.33
C TYR A 258 2.53 7.22 15.36
N ILE A 259 1.26 7.15 15.79
CA ILE A 259 0.19 6.68 14.90
C ILE A 259 -0.01 7.54 13.65
N HIS A 260 0.32 8.83 13.72
CA HIS A 260 0.27 9.76 12.59
C HIS A 260 1.32 9.47 11.50
N LEU A 261 2.29 8.61 11.80
CA LEU A 261 3.29 8.12 10.85
C LEU A 261 2.83 6.84 10.12
N PHE A 262 1.64 6.31 10.41
CA PHE A 262 1.12 5.12 9.74
C PHE A 262 0.03 5.49 8.74
N PRO A 263 -0.07 4.78 7.60
CA PRO A 263 -1.22 4.85 6.74
C PRO A 263 -2.50 4.55 7.51
N VAL A 264 -3.61 5.19 7.14
CA VAL A 264 -4.90 5.08 7.86
C VAL A 264 -5.34 3.63 8.07
N GLU A 265 -5.20 2.77 7.05
CA GLU A 265 -5.58 1.35 7.18
C GLU A 265 -4.70 0.60 8.18
N GLU A 266 -3.39 0.86 8.21
CA GLU A 266 -2.50 0.25 9.19
C GLU A 266 -2.72 0.81 10.61
N ALA A 267 -3.06 2.10 10.71
CA ALA A 267 -3.46 2.71 11.97
C ALA A 267 -4.74 2.08 12.53
N LYS A 268 -5.72 1.74 11.68
CA LYS A 268 -6.93 1.00 12.09
C LYS A 268 -6.57 -0.37 12.68
N ASP A 269 -5.64 -1.10 12.06
CA ASP A 269 -5.19 -2.40 12.57
C ASP A 269 -4.51 -2.27 13.95
N ILE A 270 -3.62 -1.27 14.11
CA ILE A 270 -2.93 -0.99 15.37
C ILE A 270 -3.93 -0.65 16.49
N PHE A 271 -4.89 0.25 16.21
CA PHE A 271 -5.96 0.52 17.14
C PHE A 271 -6.78 -0.74 17.42
N GLY A 272 -7.10 -1.54 16.41
CA GLY A 272 -7.81 -2.82 16.55
C GLY A 272 -7.14 -3.76 17.55
N SER A 273 -5.83 -3.91 17.49
CA SER A 273 -5.07 -4.70 18.49
C SER A 273 -5.21 -4.14 19.92
N ALA A 274 -5.16 -2.82 20.10
CA ALA A 274 -5.35 -2.19 21.40
C ALA A 274 -6.79 -2.37 21.95
N HIS A 275 -7.81 -2.24 21.09
CA HIS A 275 -9.20 -2.52 21.46
C HIS A 275 -9.39 -4.00 21.84
N ASN A 276 -8.79 -4.92 21.09
CA ASN A 276 -8.85 -6.36 21.39
C ASN A 276 -8.26 -6.68 22.75
N PHE A 277 -7.14 -6.02 23.14
CA PHE A 277 -6.60 -6.15 24.49
C PHE A 277 -7.64 -5.72 25.55
N CYS A 278 -8.22 -4.52 25.42
CA CYS A 278 -9.25 -4.04 26.34
C CYS A 278 -10.44 -5.00 26.42
N ILE A 279 -10.93 -5.50 25.28
CA ILE A 279 -12.07 -6.42 25.22
C ILE A 279 -11.76 -7.72 25.99
N ARG A 280 -10.56 -8.28 25.84
CA ARG A 280 -10.14 -9.47 26.61
C ARG A 280 -10.16 -9.20 28.12
N ARG A 281 -9.67 -8.03 28.58
CA ARG A 281 -9.70 -7.65 30.01
C ARG A 281 -11.12 -7.42 30.53
N ILE A 282 -11.98 -6.79 29.74
CA ILE A 282 -13.39 -6.59 30.07
C ILE A 282 -14.11 -7.94 30.25
N ASN A 283 -13.85 -8.90 29.34
CA ASN A 283 -14.48 -10.23 29.39
C ASN A 283 -14.11 -11.04 30.64
N ILE A 284 -12.97 -10.76 31.28
CA ILE A 284 -12.56 -11.38 32.56
C ILE A 284 -12.97 -10.53 33.78
N GLY A 285 -13.81 -9.50 33.60
CA GLY A 285 -14.41 -8.71 34.67
C GLY A 285 -13.65 -7.44 35.08
N GLN A 286 -12.60 -7.05 34.36
CA GLN A 286 -11.82 -5.85 34.66
C GLN A 286 -12.43 -4.60 34.02
N ASN A 287 -13.39 -4.01 34.74
CA ASN A 287 -14.19 -2.90 34.23
C ASN A 287 -13.38 -1.61 34.01
N GLU A 288 -12.19 -1.44 34.58
CA GLU A 288 -11.33 -0.28 34.27
C GLU A 288 -10.98 -0.17 32.79
N PHE A 289 -10.93 -1.30 32.07
CA PHE A 289 -10.64 -1.34 30.63
C PHE A 289 -11.82 -0.87 29.76
N VAL A 290 -13.04 -0.78 30.29
CA VAL A 290 -14.18 -0.18 29.56
C VAL A 290 -13.87 1.28 29.23
N ARG A 291 -13.34 2.03 30.21
CA ARG A 291 -12.96 3.43 30.01
C ARG A 291 -11.77 3.54 29.06
N GLN A 292 -10.77 2.68 29.20
CA GLN A 292 -9.61 2.67 28.30
C GLN A 292 -10.03 2.41 26.84
N ASN A 293 -10.95 1.47 26.62
CA ASN A 293 -11.48 1.16 25.30
C ASN A 293 -12.26 2.34 24.69
N PHE A 294 -13.09 3.00 25.49
CA PHE A 294 -13.82 4.19 25.05
C PHE A 294 -12.87 5.33 24.68
N ASP A 295 -11.82 5.56 25.47
CA ASP A 295 -10.83 6.59 25.19
C ASP A 295 -10.07 6.30 23.88
N LEU A 296 -9.77 5.04 23.57
CA LEU A 296 -9.15 4.64 22.29
C LEU A 296 -10.05 4.93 21.09
N TYR A 297 -11.36 4.65 21.18
CA TYR A 297 -12.30 5.01 20.12
C TYR A 297 -12.34 6.52 19.90
N LYS A 298 -12.40 7.30 20.98
CA LYS A 298 -12.41 8.76 20.92
C LYS A 298 -11.14 9.27 20.24
N GLU A 299 -9.98 8.78 20.63
CA GLU A 299 -8.69 9.15 20.05
C GLU A 299 -8.61 8.80 18.56
N ALA A 300 -9.06 7.61 18.17
CA ALA A 300 -9.06 7.18 16.78
C ALA A 300 -10.00 8.01 15.89
N ILE A 301 -11.15 8.45 16.42
CA ILE A 301 -12.06 9.38 15.74
C ILE A 301 -11.42 10.76 15.61
N GLU A 302 -10.89 11.32 16.70
CA GLU A 302 -10.23 12.63 16.71
C GLU A 302 -9.06 12.71 15.72
N LYS A 303 -8.34 11.60 15.52
CA LYS A 303 -7.20 11.50 14.60
C LYS A 303 -7.56 11.18 13.16
N GLY A 304 -8.84 11.04 12.80
CA GLY A 304 -9.19 10.78 11.39
C GLY A 304 -9.24 9.31 10.98
N ILE A 305 -9.03 8.37 11.91
CA ILE A 305 -8.73 6.97 11.57
C ILE A 305 -10.00 6.13 11.41
N LEU A 306 -11.05 6.42 12.18
CA LEU A 306 -12.32 5.68 12.17
C LEU A 306 -13.45 6.39 11.40
N PHE A 307 -13.14 7.18 10.38
CA PHE A 307 -14.16 7.70 9.47
C PHE A 307 -14.47 6.67 8.36
N TYR A 308 -15.77 6.42 8.12
CA TYR A 308 -16.23 5.78 6.89
C TYR A 308 -16.19 6.83 5.78
N ASN A 309 -15.41 6.58 4.73
CA ASN A 309 -15.52 7.29 3.46
C ASN A 309 -16.51 6.57 2.55
#